data_AF-A0A2A5XHE5-F1
#
_entry.id   AF-A0A2A5XHE5-F1
#
_cell.length_a   1.000
_cell.length_b   1.000
_cell.length_c   1.000
_cell.angle_alpha   90.00
_cell.angle_beta   90.00
_cell.angle_gamma   90.00
#
_symmetry.space_group_name_H-M   'P 1'
#
loop_
_entity.id
_entity.type
_entity.pdbx_description
1 polymer ?
#
loop_
_entity_poly.entity_id
_entity_poly.type
_entity_poly.pdbx_seq_one_letter_code
_entity_poly.pdbx_strand_id
1 'polypeptide(L)'
;MKKSITIITFYTFINILGFSQGPAITSWIQNNSVTGTYYNAGNSTAIGNNILVNCQKVEYSNDYVYVMTEGVPSYTTGPFQDGNPSQAQAQGAIYKFPINPQPNTSTATNTTAGNIGVFINGVSLFDYRDGVAWNPTTNALCGGPGNAPCPGGPNANMDWNRDAIPAEMSGFDCSKGHPSMGNYHHHQNPSAFKLDLNVISNVCNLYDADGLYAIDSSQHSPLIGFAYDGYPIYGAYGYKNTDGTGGVIRIKSSYQLKNITARTNGPAVNNTYFLGYFREDYEYISNPDPEFLDEHNGRFCITPEYPNGTYAYFATVDEDWNSAYPYAVGPTFYGVYSNASVNSVNESTTVYTATLNDETIKLDELKINIFPNPTIDVIAVQISQLSHINLNIKLTDLKGQLIAEKNLNAGSTIAYFHTETLYNGVYLININQLNNSITKKVIINK
;
A
#
# COMPACT_ATOMS: atom_id res chain seq x y z
N MET A 1 2.30 46.60 -63.99
CA MET A 1 1.24 45.86 -63.26
C MET A 1 1.91 44.77 -62.44
N LYS A 2 1.90 44.88 -61.11
CA LYS A 2 2.48 43.89 -60.19
C LYS A 2 1.57 42.64 -60.15
N LYS A 3 2.13 41.46 -60.41
CA LYS A 3 1.45 40.17 -60.21
C LYS A 3 1.69 39.73 -58.77
N SER A 4 0.63 39.65 -57.98
CA SER A 4 0.65 39.03 -56.64
C SER A 4 0.64 37.51 -56.78
N ILE A 5 1.57 36.86 -56.09
CA ILE A 5 1.59 35.41 -55.88
C ILE A 5 1.06 35.19 -54.46
N THR A 6 -0.07 34.51 -54.34
CA THR A 6 -0.64 34.12 -53.04
C THR A 6 -0.20 32.68 -52.76
N ILE A 7 0.60 32.49 -51.72
CA ILE A 7 0.97 31.16 -51.19
C ILE A 7 -0.07 30.81 -50.12
N ILE A 8 -0.80 29.72 -50.32
CA ILE A 8 -1.72 29.16 -49.34
C ILE A 8 -0.97 28.05 -48.59
N THR A 9 -0.65 28.29 -47.32
CA THR A 9 -0.03 27.30 -46.43
C THR A 9 -1.13 26.46 -45.80
N PHE A 10 -1.18 25.18 -46.12
CA PHE A 10 -2.12 24.22 -45.55
C PHE A 10 -1.57 23.72 -44.21
N TYR A 11 -2.14 24.17 -43.08
CA TYR A 11 -1.86 23.58 -41.77
C TYR A 11 -2.72 22.33 -41.60
N THR A 12 -2.13 21.16 -41.83
CA THR A 12 -2.72 19.88 -41.39
C THR A 12 -2.62 19.78 -39.87
N PHE A 13 -3.72 20.03 -39.17
CA PHE A 13 -3.89 19.61 -37.77
C PHE A 13 -4.03 18.09 -37.76
N ILE A 14 -2.95 17.38 -37.47
CA ILE A 14 -3.00 15.97 -37.09
C ILE A 14 -3.46 15.93 -35.64
N ASN A 15 -4.76 15.73 -35.41
CA ASN A 15 -5.28 15.37 -34.09
C ASN A 15 -4.88 13.92 -33.81
N ILE A 16 -3.70 13.72 -33.20
CA ILE A 16 -3.39 12.46 -32.51
C ILE A 16 -4.00 12.57 -31.11
N LEU A 17 -5.31 12.35 -30.99
CA LEU A 17 -5.94 12.08 -29.69
C LEU A 17 -5.91 10.57 -29.46
N GLY A 18 -4.71 10.04 -29.23
CA GLY A 18 -4.61 8.89 -28.35
C GLY A 18 -4.72 9.44 -26.93
N PHE A 19 -5.87 9.29 -26.28
CA PHE A 19 -5.90 9.49 -24.83
C PHE A 19 -4.95 8.44 -24.24
N SER A 20 -3.78 8.89 -23.77
CA SER A 20 -2.99 8.06 -22.88
C SER A 20 -3.89 7.74 -21.68
N GLN A 21 -4.13 6.46 -21.43
CA GLN A 21 -4.89 6.03 -20.25
C GLN A 21 -4.15 6.54 -19.00
N GLY A 22 -4.88 7.21 -18.10
CA GLY A 22 -4.30 7.79 -16.88
C GLY A 22 -3.97 6.73 -15.82
N PRO A 23 -3.23 7.09 -14.75
CA PRO A 23 -2.81 6.16 -13.71
C PRO A 23 -3.97 5.45 -12.99
N ALA A 24 -5.12 6.12 -12.86
CA ALA A 24 -6.35 5.51 -12.34
C ALA A 24 -6.78 4.24 -13.09
N ILE A 25 -6.41 4.08 -14.37
CA ILE A 25 -6.69 2.88 -15.17
C ILE A 25 -5.48 1.95 -15.18
N THR A 26 -4.27 2.49 -15.31
CA THR A 26 -3.08 1.71 -15.65
C THR A 26 -2.30 1.15 -14.45
N SER A 27 -2.50 1.69 -13.25
CA SER A 27 -1.70 1.35 -12.05
C SER A 27 -2.11 0.07 -11.33
N TRP A 28 -3.24 -0.56 -11.67
CA TRP A 28 -3.69 -1.76 -10.95
C TRP A 28 -2.85 -2.99 -11.32
N ILE A 29 -2.43 -3.75 -10.31
CA ILE A 29 -1.74 -5.02 -10.49
C ILE A 29 -2.78 -6.08 -10.84
N GLN A 30 -2.73 -6.61 -12.07
CA GLN A 30 -3.69 -7.60 -12.54
C GLN A 30 -3.10 -9.02 -12.51
N ASN A 31 -3.85 -10.01 -11.99
CA ASN A 31 -3.49 -11.42 -12.01
C ASN A 31 -4.73 -12.33 -12.07
N ASN A 32 -4.70 -13.29 -12.99
CA ASN A 32 -5.82 -14.21 -13.28
C ASN A 32 -5.47 -15.69 -13.16
N SER A 33 -4.27 -16.02 -12.67
CA SER A 33 -3.79 -17.41 -12.61
C SER A 33 -3.07 -17.77 -11.33
N VAL A 34 -2.48 -16.81 -10.62
CA VAL A 34 -1.77 -17.05 -9.37
C VAL A 34 -2.76 -17.01 -8.20
N THR A 35 -2.58 -17.95 -7.27
CA THR A 35 -3.37 -18.00 -6.03
C THR A 35 -2.53 -17.66 -4.81
N GLY A 36 -3.20 -17.15 -3.77
CA GLY A 36 -2.58 -16.62 -2.57
C GLY A 36 -2.08 -17.70 -1.63
N THR A 37 -1.31 -17.25 -0.65
CA THR A 37 -0.77 -18.09 0.41
C THR A 37 -0.94 -17.42 1.77
N TYR A 38 -0.92 -18.22 2.83
CA TYR A 38 -0.92 -17.73 4.20
C TYR A 38 0.00 -18.55 5.10
N TYR A 39 0.40 -17.96 6.22
CA TYR A 39 1.13 -18.64 7.29
C TYR A 39 0.21 -19.01 8.46
N ASN A 40 0.49 -20.15 9.09
CA ASN A 40 -0.06 -20.50 10.40
C ASN A 40 0.94 -20.12 11.51
N ALA A 41 0.42 -19.73 12.68
CA ALA A 41 1.27 -19.43 13.83
C ALA A 41 2.19 -20.61 14.16
N GLY A 42 3.49 -20.35 14.27
CA GLY A 42 4.55 -21.35 14.48
C GLY A 42 4.97 -22.17 13.25
N ASN A 43 4.35 -21.98 12.08
CA ASN A 43 4.71 -22.70 10.84
C ASN A 43 5.16 -21.73 9.74
N SER A 44 6.48 -21.65 9.52
CA SER A 44 7.12 -20.82 8.50
C SER A 44 6.96 -21.32 7.06
N THR A 45 6.24 -22.43 6.83
CA THR A 45 5.91 -22.91 5.49
C THR A 45 4.58 -22.31 5.05
N ALA A 46 4.60 -21.53 3.97
CA ALA A 46 3.42 -20.93 3.39
C ALA A 46 2.46 -22.00 2.84
N ILE A 47 1.15 -21.82 3.09
CA ILE A 47 0.08 -22.73 2.69
C ILE A 47 -0.78 -22.03 1.65
N GLY A 48 -1.10 -22.71 0.54
CA GLY A 48 -1.98 -22.16 -0.48
C GLY A 48 -3.43 -21.99 0.02
N ASN A 49 -4.07 -20.87 -0.33
CA ASN A 49 -5.49 -20.62 -0.01
C ASN A 49 -6.44 -20.83 -1.21
N ASN A 50 -5.91 -21.09 -2.41
CA ASN A 50 -6.66 -21.27 -3.67
C ASN A 50 -7.54 -20.07 -4.06
N ILE A 51 -7.25 -18.87 -3.55
CA ILE A 51 -7.95 -17.62 -3.90
C ILE A 51 -7.07 -16.84 -4.87
N LEU A 52 -7.65 -16.27 -5.94
CA LEU A 52 -6.91 -15.44 -6.89
C LEU A 52 -6.35 -14.19 -6.20
N VAL A 53 -5.11 -13.83 -6.55
CA VAL A 53 -4.41 -12.68 -5.97
C VAL A 53 -4.56 -11.44 -6.84
N ASN A 54 -4.33 -10.28 -6.24
CA ASN A 54 -4.34 -8.97 -6.89
C ASN A 54 -5.73 -8.63 -7.51
N CYS A 55 -5.77 -7.78 -8.54
CA CYS A 55 -6.99 -7.48 -9.28
C CYS A 55 -7.19 -8.51 -10.41
N GLN A 56 -8.42 -9.02 -10.57
CA GLN A 56 -8.72 -9.97 -11.65
C GLN A 56 -9.10 -9.25 -12.96
N LYS A 57 -9.73 -8.07 -12.85
CA LYS A 57 -10.15 -7.30 -14.02
C LYS A 57 -10.18 -5.82 -13.71
N VAL A 58 -9.69 -5.04 -14.66
CA VAL A 58 -9.88 -3.58 -14.71
C VAL A 58 -10.65 -3.24 -15.98
N GLU A 59 -11.69 -2.43 -15.85
CA GLU A 59 -12.43 -1.88 -16.99
C GLU A 59 -12.82 -0.43 -16.75
N TYR A 60 -13.00 0.35 -17.79
CA TYR A 60 -13.19 1.79 -17.66
C TYR A 60 -14.19 2.35 -18.67
N SER A 61 -14.86 3.43 -18.28
CA SER A 61 -15.65 4.31 -19.14
C SER A 61 -14.92 5.64 -19.32
N ASN A 62 -15.60 6.67 -19.81
CA ASN A 62 -15.01 8.01 -19.89
C ASN A 62 -14.84 8.66 -18.50
N ASP A 63 -15.67 8.25 -17.53
CA ASP A 63 -15.79 8.93 -16.25
C ASP A 63 -15.26 8.08 -15.09
N TYR A 64 -15.30 6.75 -15.22
CA TYR A 64 -14.97 5.82 -14.13
C TYR A 64 -14.04 4.71 -14.55
N VAL A 65 -13.24 4.25 -13.59
CA VAL A 65 -12.56 2.95 -13.62
C VAL A 65 -13.26 2.01 -12.64
N TYR A 66 -13.38 0.75 -13.05
CA TYR A 66 -13.92 -0.36 -12.29
C TYR A 66 -12.83 -1.40 -12.07
N VAL A 67 -12.69 -1.85 -10.83
CA VAL A 67 -11.67 -2.80 -10.40
C VAL A 67 -12.34 -3.96 -9.71
N MET A 68 -12.13 -5.16 -10.24
CA MET A 68 -12.65 -6.41 -9.67
C MET A 68 -11.52 -7.15 -8.98
N THR A 69 -11.73 -7.51 -7.71
CA THR A 69 -10.71 -8.17 -6.90
C THR A 69 -11.33 -9.07 -5.84
N GLU A 70 -10.62 -10.15 -5.51
CA GLU A 70 -10.90 -10.98 -4.34
C GLU A 70 -10.37 -10.38 -3.02
N GLY A 71 -9.60 -9.28 -3.08
CA GLY A 71 -9.05 -8.62 -1.89
C GLY A 71 -7.86 -9.35 -1.25
N VAL A 72 -7.19 -10.24 -2.00
CA VAL A 72 -6.06 -11.05 -1.52
C VAL A 72 -4.77 -10.63 -2.24
N PRO A 73 -3.68 -10.30 -1.51
CA PRO A 73 -2.41 -9.94 -2.12
C PRO A 73 -1.62 -11.16 -2.63
N SER A 74 -0.59 -10.90 -3.46
CA SER A 74 0.35 -11.94 -3.90
C SER A 74 1.41 -12.31 -2.85
N TYR A 75 1.73 -11.40 -1.92
CA TYR A 75 2.52 -11.71 -0.73
C TYR A 75 1.72 -12.61 0.24
N THR A 76 2.43 -13.43 1.00
CA THR A 76 1.82 -14.35 1.97
C THR A 76 1.19 -13.58 3.12
N THR A 77 -0.10 -13.81 3.40
CA THR A 77 -0.80 -13.18 4.53
C THR A 77 -0.60 -13.96 5.83
N GLY A 78 -0.85 -13.33 6.96
CA GLY A 78 -0.73 -14.01 8.26
C GLY A 78 0.73 -14.30 8.65
N PRO A 79 0.94 -14.98 9.79
CA PRO A 79 -0.09 -15.42 10.71
C PRO A 79 -0.75 -14.24 11.44
N PHE A 80 -1.93 -14.49 12.00
CA PHE A 80 -2.61 -13.55 12.91
C PHE A 80 -2.55 -14.15 14.33
N GLN A 81 -2.03 -13.40 15.30
CA GLN A 81 -1.65 -13.93 16.62
C GLN A 81 -2.52 -13.39 17.78
N ASP A 82 -3.56 -12.63 17.46
CA ASP A 82 -4.55 -12.08 18.39
C ASP A 82 -5.66 -13.08 18.77
N GLY A 83 -5.65 -14.28 18.18
CA GLY A 83 -6.68 -15.29 18.39
C GLY A 83 -7.89 -15.15 17.46
N ASN A 84 -7.86 -14.20 16.50
CA ASN A 84 -8.87 -14.10 15.46
C ASN A 84 -8.79 -15.34 14.53
N PRO A 85 -9.85 -16.16 14.43
CA PRO A 85 -9.83 -17.34 13.57
C PRO A 85 -9.95 -17.00 12.08
N SER A 86 -10.23 -15.74 11.75
CA SER A 86 -10.39 -15.30 10.37
C SER A 86 -9.06 -15.36 9.62
N GLN A 87 -9.16 -15.67 8.33
CA GLN A 87 -8.07 -15.64 7.35
C GLN A 87 -8.52 -14.79 6.17
N ALA A 88 -7.60 -14.38 5.30
CA ALA A 88 -7.98 -13.73 4.05
C ALA A 88 -8.90 -14.66 3.23
N GLN A 89 -10.06 -14.15 2.80
CA GLN A 89 -11.06 -14.87 2.02
C GLN A 89 -11.45 -14.07 0.79
N ALA A 90 -11.87 -14.77 -0.27
CA ALA A 90 -12.41 -14.19 -1.49
C ALA A 90 -13.61 -13.27 -1.19
N GLN A 91 -13.47 -11.98 -1.49
CA GLN A 91 -14.51 -10.98 -1.27
C GLN A 91 -15.42 -10.73 -2.49
N GLY A 92 -14.97 -11.05 -3.70
CA GLY A 92 -15.70 -10.77 -4.94
C GLY A 92 -16.08 -9.29 -5.12
N ALA A 93 -15.18 -8.36 -4.74
CA ALA A 93 -15.47 -6.94 -4.69
C ALA A 93 -15.37 -6.26 -6.06
N ILE A 94 -16.20 -5.23 -6.27
CA ILE A 94 -16.12 -4.32 -7.42
C ILE A 94 -16.02 -2.90 -6.88
N TYR A 95 -14.92 -2.22 -7.21
CA TYR A 95 -14.68 -0.82 -6.83
C TYR A 95 -14.80 0.09 -8.05
N LYS A 96 -15.43 1.24 -7.87
CA LYS A 96 -15.64 2.28 -8.89
C LYS A 96 -15.00 3.58 -8.44
N PHE A 97 -13.98 4.04 -9.17
CA PHE A 97 -13.31 5.31 -8.90
C PHE A 97 -13.52 6.30 -10.06
N PRO A 98 -13.70 7.60 -9.78
CA PRO A 98 -13.71 8.61 -10.83
C PRO A 98 -12.32 8.73 -11.47
N ILE A 99 -12.25 8.82 -12.79
CA ILE A 99 -10.99 9.08 -13.51
C ILE A 99 -10.49 10.50 -13.24
N ASN A 100 -11.41 11.44 -13.02
CA ASN A 100 -11.12 12.85 -12.76
C ASN A 100 -11.74 13.25 -11.40
N PRO A 101 -11.15 12.86 -10.26
CA PRO A 101 -11.66 13.22 -8.95
C PRO A 101 -11.71 14.74 -8.78
N GLN A 102 -12.72 15.21 -8.03
CA GLN A 102 -12.93 16.64 -7.79
C GLN A 102 -12.75 16.97 -6.31
N PRO A 103 -12.15 18.13 -5.97
CA PRO A 103 -12.04 18.56 -4.59
C PRO A 103 -13.43 18.81 -4.01
N ASN A 104 -13.64 18.46 -2.74
CA ASN A 104 -14.85 18.84 -2.04
C ASN A 104 -14.69 20.28 -1.52
N THR A 105 -15.43 21.22 -2.12
CA THR A 105 -15.42 22.64 -1.73
C THR A 105 -16.43 22.97 -0.62
N SER A 106 -17.17 21.96 -0.13
CA SER A 106 -18.14 22.08 0.96
C SER A 106 -17.56 21.54 2.28
N THR A 107 -18.41 21.23 3.25
CA THR A 107 -17.97 20.55 4.48
C THR A 107 -17.30 19.22 4.13
N ALA A 108 -16.08 19.01 4.65
CA ALA A 108 -15.34 17.79 4.44
C ALA A 108 -16.13 16.56 4.91
N THR A 109 -16.02 15.46 4.17
CA THR A 109 -16.72 14.21 4.51
C THR A 109 -15.82 13.36 5.39
N ASN A 110 -16.30 12.95 6.56
CA ASN A 110 -15.55 12.05 7.44
C ASN A 110 -15.26 10.71 6.75
N THR A 111 -14.10 10.12 7.05
CA THR A 111 -13.86 8.72 6.73
C THR A 111 -14.89 7.83 7.42
N THR A 112 -15.17 6.68 6.83
CA THR A 112 -16.13 5.70 7.33
C THR A 112 -15.40 4.54 8.00
N ALA A 113 -16.05 3.87 8.94
CA ALA A 113 -15.58 2.55 9.37
C ALA A 113 -15.62 1.57 8.19
N GLY A 114 -14.65 0.66 8.12
CA GLY A 114 -14.46 -0.23 6.98
C GLY A 114 -13.63 0.41 5.87
N ASN A 115 -13.87 -0.02 4.63
CA ASN A 115 -13.09 0.44 3.49
C ASN A 115 -13.23 1.95 3.24
N ILE A 116 -12.10 2.61 3.10
CA ILE A 116 -11.97 4.02 2.71
C ILE A 116 -11.09 4.21 1.46
N GLY A 117 -10.47 3.14 0.99
CA GLY A 117 -9.58 3.11 -0.16
C GLY A 117 -9.28 1.67 -0.55
N VAL A 118 -8.55 1.53 -1.66
CA VAL A 118 -8.09 0.24 -2.18
C VAL A 118 -6.66 0.41 -2.67
N PHE A 119 -5.77 -0.49 -2.26
CA PHE A 119 -4.42 -0.56 -2.78
C PHE A 119 -4.41 -1.13 -4.19
N ILE A 120 -3.38 -0.86 -4.98
CA ILE A 120 -3.34 -1.26 -6.39
C ILE A 120 -3.31 -2.79 -6.61
N ASN A 121 -3.05 -3.58 -5.56
CA ASN A 121 -3.21 -5.03 -5.55
C ASN A 121 -4.63 -5.48 -5.13
N GLY A 122 -5.60 -4.57 -5.06
CA GLY A 122 -6.97 -4.89 -4.69
C GLY A 122 -7.24 -5.08 -3.19
N VAL A 123 -6.21 -5.00 -2.33
CA VAL A 123 -6.40 -5.09 -0.88
C VAL A 123 -7.07 -3.82 -0.34
N SER A 124 -7.99 -4.00 0.61
CA SER A 124 -8.73 -2.92 1.24
C SER A 124 -7.84 -2.04 2.13
N LEU A 125 -8.10 -0.72 2.13
CA LEU A 125 -7.56 0.23 3.11
C LEU A 125 -8.69 0.66 4.05
N PHE A 126 -8.49 0.50 5.36
CA PHE A 126 -9.38 0.99 6.41
C PHE A 126 -8.81 2.26 7.04
N ASP A 127 -9.67 3.05 7.69
CA ASP A 127 -9.21 4.19 8.48
C ASP A 127 -8.65 3.73 9.85
N TYR A 128 -8.26 4.67 10.70
CA TYR A 128 -7.67 4.37 12.01
C TYR A 128 -8.57 3.57 12.97
N ARG A 129 -9.88 3.41 12.69
CA ARG A 129 -10.84 2.84 13.65
C ARG A 129 -10.82 1.32 13.62
N ASP A 130 -10.98 0.72 14.80
CA ASP A 130 -11.24 -0.71 14.99
C ASP A 130 -12.69 -1.01 15.45
N GLY A 131 -13.52 0.03 15.56
CA GLY A 131 -14.90 -0.08 16.06
C GLY A 131 -15.02 -0.18 17.58
N VAL A 132 -13.93 0.03 18.32
CA VAL A 132 -13.91 0.10 19.79
C VAL A 132 -13.77 1.55 20.25
N ALA A 133 -14.44 1.88 21.35
CA ALA A 133 -14.42 3.20 21.95
C ALA A 133 -14.49 3.13 23.48
N TRP A 134 -14.43 4.28 24.16
CA TRP A 134 -14.57 4.37 25.61
C TRP A 134 -16.01 4.73 26.01
N ASN A 135 -16.57 3.99 26.96
CA ASN A 135 -17.82 4.35 27.61
C ASN A 135 -17.56 5.01 28.98
N PRO A 136 -17.78 6.34 29.13
CA PRO A 136 -17.55 7.03 30.40
C PRO A 136 -18.55 6.64 31.51
N THR A 137 -19.71 6.06 31.16
CA THR A 137 -20.73 5.65 32.14
C THR A 137 -20.31 4.36 32.84
N THR A 138 -19.74 3.41 32.10
CA THR A 138 -19.28 2.11 32.63
C THR A 138 -17.79 2.10 32.95
N ASN A 139 -17.06 3.16 32.58
CA ASN A 139 -15.61 3.29 32.76
C ASN A 139 -14.84 2.11 32.15
N ALA A 140 -15.22 1.72 30.94
CA ALA A 140 -14.68 0.56 30.21
C ALA A 140 -14.72 0.77 28.70
N LEU A 141 -13.95 -0.03 27.97
CA LEU A 141 -14.08 -0.13 26.51
C LEU A 141 -15.45 -0.70 26.12
N CYS A 142 -15.97 -0.25 24.99
CA CYS A 142 -17.21 -0.70 24.39
C CYS A 142 -17.05 -0.82 22.87
N GLY A 143 -17.94 -1.55 22.20
CA GLY A 143 -17.87 -1.77 20.76
C GLY A 143 -16.83 -2.83 20.36
N GLY A 144 -16.77 -3.13 19.06
CA GLY A 144 -15.97 -4.20 18.50
C GLY A 144 -16.25 -5.60 19.10
N PRO A 145 -15.50 -6.62 18.68
CA PRO A 145 -15.56 -7.95 19.28
C PRO A 145 -15.09 -7.94 20.75
N GLY A 146 -15.76 -8.70 21.61
CA GLY A 146 -15.32 -8.94 22.99
C GLY A 146 -15.72 -7.89 24.03
N ASN A 147 -16.26 -6.72 23.65
CA ASN A 147 -16.77 -5.72 24.58
C ASN A 147 -18.31 -5.62 24.54
N ALA A 148 -18.89 -4.98 25.56
CA ALA A 148 -20.29 -4.59 25.51
C ALA A 148 -20.54 -3.53 24.41
N PRO A 149 -21.72 -3.48 23.77
CA PRO A 149 -22.03 -2.46 22.78
C PRO A 149 -21.88 -1.04 23.35
N CYS A 150 -21.38 -0.10 22.55
CA CYS A 150 -21.35 1.31 22.95
C CYS A 150 -22.77 1.89 23.08
N PRO A 151 -22.97 2.87 23.98
CA PRO A 151 -24.22 3.62 24.05
C PRO A 151 -24.57 4.23 22.68
N GLY A 152 -25.74 3.90 22.12
CA GLY A 152 -26.13 4.32 20.77
C GLY A 152 -25.90 3.28 19.67
N GLY A 153 -25.34 2.11 20.01
CA GLY A 153 -25.19 0.98 19.10
C GLY A 153 -23.92 1.03 18.24
N PRO A 154 -23.84 0.22 17.17
CA PRO A 154 -22.62 0.04 16.37
C PRO A 154 -22.12 1.30 15.65
N ASN A 155 -22.99 2.27 15.40
CA ASN A 155 -22.66 3.54 14.73
C ASN A 155 -22.56 4.71 15.72
N ALA A 156 -22.47 4.42 17.02
CA ALA A 156 -22.33 5.46 18.03
C ALA A 156 -21.02 6.22 17.84
N ASN A 157 -21.11 7.56 17.83
CA ASN A 157 -19.93 8.40 17.92
C ASN A 157 -19.63 8.66 19.39
N MET A 158 -18.47 8.20 19.85
CA MET A 158 -18.02 8.35 21.22
C MET A 158 -16.95 9.45 21.31
N ASP A 159 -16.78 10.04 22.49
CA ASP A 159 -15.76 11.08 22.72
C ASP A 159 -14.32 10.57 22.52
N TRP A 160 -14.10 9.27 22.69
CA TRP A 160 -12.79 8.62 22.58
C TRP A 160 -12.91 7.31 21.81
N ASN A 161 -12.37 7.28 20.60
CA ASN A 161 -12.39 6.16 19.66
C ASN A 161 -10.99 5.55 19.61
N ARG A 162 -10.89 4.23 19.79
CA ARG A 162 -9.61 3.54 19.89
C ARG A 162 -8.93 3.50 18.52
N ASP A 163 -7.62 3.67 18.54
CA ASP A 163 -6.79 3.56 17.34
C ASP A 163 -6.39 2.09 17.11
N ALA A 164 -6.71 1.57 15.93
CA ALA A 164 -6.44 0.19 15.54
C ALA A 164 -4.95 -0.16 15.60
N ILE A 165 -4.05 0.76 15.25
CA ILE A 165 -2.61 0.45 15.12
C ILE A 165 -1.98 0.03 16.46
N PRO A 166 -2.09 0.82 17.55
CA PRO A 166 -1.60 0.38 18.85
C PRO A 166 -2.46 -0.73 19.46
N ALA A 167 -3.77 -0.77 19.19
CA ALA A 167 -4.69 -1.68 19.88
C ALA A 167 -4.71 -3.10 19.32
N GLU A 168 -4.47 -3.24 18.01
CA GLU A 168 -4.56 -4.50 17.27
C GLU A 168 -3.17 -4.97 16.81
N MET A 169 -2.10 -4.42 17.39
CA MET A 169 -0.70 -4.74 17.04
C MET A 169 -0.42 -6.26 17.01
N SER A 170 -1.02 -7.03 17.92
CA SER A 170 -0.88 -8.49 17.95
C SER A 170 -1.63 -9.24 16.85
N GLY A 171 -2.61 -8.59 16.21
CA GLY A 171 -3.43 -9.13 15.13
C GLY A 171 -2.84 -8.91 13.75
N PHE A 172 -1.97 -7.91 13.58
CA PHE A 172 -1.31 -7.67 12.30
C PHE A 172 -0.29 -8.75 11.96
N ASP A 173 -0.30 -9.15 10.69
CA ASP A 173 0.71 -10.02 10.11
C ASP A 173 2.00 -9.27 9.78
N CYS A 174 2.94 -9.97 9.13
CA CYS A 174 4.22 -9.39 8.78
C CYS A 174 4.12 -8.17 7.86
N SER A 175 3.08 -8.11 7.02
CA SER A 175 2.80 -7.04 6.06
C SER A 175 1.99 -5.89 6.67
N LYS A 176 1.80 -5.87 8.00
CA LYS A 176 1.00 -4.86 8.72
C LYS A 176 -0.49 -4.89 8.37
N GLY A 177 -1.02 -6.04 7.96
CA GLY A 177 -2.43 -6.22 7.60
C GLY A 177 -3.10 -7.31 8.44
N HIS A 178 -4.42 -7.35 8.43
CA HIS A 178 -5.20 -8.39 9.12
C HIS A 178 -6.61 -8.54 8.53
N PRO A 179 -7.32 -9.65 8.80
CA PRO A 179 -8.65 -9.89 8.25
C PRO A 179 -9.76 -9.52 9.25
N SER A 180 -10.82 -8.89 8.73
CA SER A 180 -12.10 -8.78 9.43
C SER A 180 -13.18 -9.45 8.58
N MET A 181 -13.79 -10.52 9.11
CA MET A 181 -14.77 -11.34 8.40
C MET A 181 -14.30 -11.79 7.01
N GLY A 182 -13.02 -12.13 6.87
CA GLY A 182 -12.42 -12.54 5.60
C GLY A 182 -11.83 -11.42 4.76
N ASN A 183 -12.24 -10.16 4.97
CA ASN A 183 -11.70 -9.01 4.27
C ASN A 183 -10.32 -8.66 4.84
N TYR A 184 -9.25 -9.08 4.16
CA TYR A 184 -7.89 -8.69 4.49
C TYR A 184 -7.68 -7.22 4.14
N HIS A 185 -7.18 -6.45 5.10
CA HIS A 185 -7.03 -5.01 4.95
C HIS A 185 -5.83 -4.50 5.74
N HIS A 186 -5.35 -3.31 5.34
CA HIS A 186 -4.43 -2.53 6.15
C HIS A 186 -5.13 -1.29 6.68
N HIS A 187 -4.77 -0.87 7.89
CA HIS A 187 -5.07 0.46 8.44
C HIS A 187 -3.90 1.42 8.22
N GLN A 188 -2.74 0.86 7.84
CA GLN A 188 -1.45 1.54 7.86
C GLN A 188 -0.63 1.27 6.60
N ASN A 189 0.59 1.82 6.57
CA ASN A 189 1.52 1.66 5.47
C ASN A 189 1.74 0.15 5.16
N PRO A 190 1.44 -0.35 3.95
CA PRO A 190 1.50 -1.77 3.60
C PRO A 190 2.95 -2.23 3.30
N SER A 191 3.90 -1.82 4.13
CA SER A 191 5.28 -2.33 4.17
C SER A 191 5.40 -3.45 5.22
N ALA A 192 6.48 -4.23 5.17
CA ALA A 192 6.69 -5.28 6.15
C ALA A 192 7.39 -4.77 7.42
N PHE A 193 6.97 -5.20 8.62
CA PHE A 193 7.59 -4.80 9.90
C PHE A 193 9.11 -5.07 9.94
N LYS A 194 9.55 -6.18 9.36
CA LYS A 194 10.99 -6.57 9.34
C LYS A 194 11.85 -5.64 8.48
N LEU A 195 11.23 -4.83 7.63
CA LEU A 195 11.90 -3.89 6.73
C LEU A 195 11.93 -2.46 7.28
N ASP A 196 11.33 -2.22 8.45
CA ASP A 196 11.40 -0.92 9.14
C ASP A 196 12.81 -0.71 9.76
N LEU A 197 13.19 0.54 10.02
CA LEU A 197 14.51 0.85 10.60
C LEU A 197 14.58 0.43 12.07
N ASN A 198 13.49 0.62 12.81
CA ASN A 198 13.30 0.09 14.16
C ASN A 198 12.12 -0.89 14.15
N VAL A 199 12.40 -2.17 14.41
CA VAL A 199 11.39 -3.23 14.36
C VAL A 199 10.60 -3.28 15.67
N ILE A 200 9.32 -2.88 15.61
CA ILE A 200 8.41 -2.85 16.77
C ILE A 200 7.55 -4.12 16.94
N SER A 201 7.54 -5.01 15.93
CA SER A 201 6.82 -6.27 15.97
C SER A 201 7.74 -7.43 15.58
N ASN A 202 7.71 -8.49 16.38
CA ASN A 202 8.48 -9.70 16.15
C ASN A 202 7.74 -10.76 15.31
N VAL A 203 6.53 -10.44 14.82
CA VAL A 203 5.68 -11.37 14.07
C VAL A 203 6.46 -11.98 12.90
N CYS A 204 7.26 -11.18 12.19
CA CYS A 204 8.08 -11.59 11.03
C CYS A 204 9.33 -12.42 11.35
N ASN A 205 9.63 -12.75 12.61
CA ASN A 205 10.90 -13.40 12.95
C ASN A 205 11.03 -14.79 12.32
N LEU A 206 9.92 -15.54 12.28
CA LEU A 206 9.87 -16.88 11.72
C LEU A 206 9.46 -16.92 10.25
N TYR A 207 8.99 -15.80 9.69
CA TYR A 207 8.36 -15.75 8.38
C TYR A 207 9.13 -14.85 7.43
N ASP A 208 8.97 -15.12 6.14
CA ASP A 208 9.51 -14.26 5.10
C ASP A 208 8.71 -12.96 5.08
N ALA A 209 9.42 -11.84 5.20
CA ALA A 209 8.79 -10.52 5.19
C ALA A 209 8.60 -10.06 3.75
N ASP A 210 7.39 -9.62 3.41
CA ASP A 210 7.04 -9.01 2.13
C ASP A 210 5.88 -8.02 2.36
N GLY A 211 5.59 -7.17 1.38
CA GLY A 211 4.53 -6.17 1.46
C GLY A 211 4.21 -5.65 0.05
N LEU A 212 3.36 -4.62 -0.02
CA LEU A 212 3.01 -4.03 -1.30
C LEU A 212 4.18 -3.28 -1.94
N TYR A 213 5.00 -2.62 -1.11
CA TYR A 213 6.25 -1.98 -1.51
C TYR A 213 7.24 -1.98 -0.34
N ALA A 214 8.51 -1.75 -0.63
CA ALA A 214 9.54 -1.52 0.39
C ALA A 214 9.89 -0.02 0.45
N ILE A 215 10.04 0.52 1.65
CA ILE A 215 10.40 1.92 1.84
C ILE A 215 11.84 2.14 1.36
N ASP A 216 12.04 3.19 0.57
CA ASP A 216 13.35 3.59 0.04
C ASP A 216 13.50 5.11 0.13
N SER A 217 14.40 5.56 1.00
CA SER A 217 14.61 6.98 1.24
C SER A 217 15.28 7.73 0.09
N SER A 218 15.78 7.00 -0.93
CA SER A 218 16.47 7.59 -2.07
C SER A 218 15.57 7.82 -3.30
N GLN A 219 14.31 7.39 -3.27
CA GLN A 219 13.40 7.45 -4.42
C GLN A 219 11.99 7.91 -4.02
N HIS A 220 11.29 8.53 -4.97
CA HIS A 220 9.88 8.85 -4.79
C HIS A 220 9.12 7.53 -4.60
N SER A 221 8.29 7.44 -3.55
CA SER A 221 7.49 6.25 -3.32
C SER A 221 6.50 6.05 -4.47
N PRO A 222 6.17 4.81 -4.83
CA PRO A 222 5.25 4.56 -5.92
C PRO A 222 3.81 4.91 -5.53
N LEU A 223 2.93 5.04 -6.53
CA LEU A 223 1.48 5.06 -6.31
C LEU A 223 1.06 3.68 -5.80
N ILE A 224 0.53 3.61 -4.58
CA ILE A 224 0.17 2.35 -3.90
C ILE A 224 -1.33 2.10 -3.86
N GLY A 225 -2.19 3.10 -4.09
CA GLY A 225 -3.64 2.91 -4.05
C GLY A 225 -4.44 4.15 -4.42
N PHE A 226 -5.75 4.07 -4.23
CA PHE A 226 -6.69 5.16 -4.42
C PHE A 226 -7.68 5.21 -3.24
N ALA A 227 -7.95 6.43 -2.74
CA ALA A 227 -8.98 6.67 -1.73
C ALA A 227 -10.38 6.71 -2.37
N TYR A 228 -11.44 6.58 -1.57
CA TYR A 228 -12.83 6.57 -2.04
C TYR A 228 -13.32 7.90 -2.63
N ASP A 229 -12.55 8.97 -2.52
CA ASP A 229 -12.77 10.21 -3.26
C ASP A 229 -12.06 10.25 -4.63
N GLY A 230 -11.35 9.17 -4.98
CA GLY A 230 -10.67 8.96 -6.26
C GLY A 230 -9.23 9.49 -6.33
N TYR A 231 -8.72 10.16 -5.29
CA TYR A 231 -7.36 10.66 -5.30
C TYR A 231 -6.33 9.54 -5.00
N PRO A 232 -5.13 9.60 -5.62
CA PRO A 232 -4.08 8.61 -5.43
C PRO A 232 -3.49 8.65 -4.02
N ILE A 233 -2.99 7.50 -3.59
CA ILE A 233 -2.27 7.27 -2.33
C ILE A 233 -0.85 6.83 -2.69
N TYR A 234 0.14 7.50 -2.11
CA TYR A 234 1.57 7.21 -2.28
C TYR A 234 2.18 6.62 -1.01
N GLY A 235 3.34 5.99 -1.12
CA GLY A 235 4.14 5.58 0.05
C GLY A 235 4.77 6.77 0.81
N ALA A 236 5.70 6.45 1.72
CA ALA A 236 6.23 7.40 2.71
C ALA A 236 7.13 8.55 2.20
N TYR A 237 7.67 8.45 0.97
CA TYR A 237 8.63 9.40 0.42
C TYR A 237 8.10 10.06 -0.85
N GLY A 238 8.40 11.35 -1.01
CA GLY A 238 7.99 12.13 -2.18
C GLY A 238 9.00 13.24 -2.48
N TYR A 239 8.72 14.04 -3.51
CA TYR A 239 9.52 15.23 -3.77
C TYR A 239 9.37 16.24 -2.64
N LYS A 240 10.47 16.91 -2.25
CA LYS A 240 10.43 17.90 -1.17
C LYS A 240 9.46 19.03 -1.51
N ASN A 241 9.62 19.65 -2.67
CA ASN A 241 8.76 20.73 -3.12
C ASN A 241 7.57 20.16 -3.91
N THR A 242 6.43 20.84 -3.82
CA THR A 242 5.18 20.42 -4.50
C THR A 242 5.25 20.54 -6.01
N ASP A 243 6.22 21.28 -6.55
CA ASP A 243 6.51 21.38 -7.99
C ASP A 243 7.43 20.26 -8.53
N GLY A 244 7.72 19.25 -7.71
CA GLY A 244 8.57 18.12 -8.09
C GLY A 244 10.08 18.37 -7.94
N THR A 245 10.49 19.53 -7.41
CA THR A 245 11.90 19.87 -7.19
C THR A 245 12.36 19.60 -5.74
N GLY A 246 13.64 19.86 -5.46
CA GLY A 246 14.19 19.78 -4.10
C GLY A 246 14.65 18.39 -3.64
N GLY A 247 14.60 17.39 -4.53
CA GLY A 247 15.00 16.01 -4.22
C GLY A 247 13.93 15.22 -3.48
N VAL A 248 14.25 14.00 -3.06
CA VAL A 248 13.35 13.09 -2.34
C VAL A 248 13.50 13.29 -0.83
N ILE A 249 12.37 13.31 -0.11
CA ILE A 249 12.32 13.42 1.35
C ILE A 249 11.14 12.61 1.91
N ARG A 250 11.21 12.27 3.21
CA ARG A 250 10.09 11.69 3.95
C ARG A 250 8.97 12.72 4.05
N ILE A 251 7.78 12.36 3.62
CA ILE A 251 6.57 13.18 3.74
C ILE A 251 5.93 12.91 5.11
N LYS A 252 5.55 13.97 5.81
CA LYS A 252 5.24 13.95 7.24
C LYS A 252 3.78 14.31 7.50
N SER A 253 3.17 13.60 8.43
CA SER A 253 1.90 13.99 9.01
C SER A 253 2.06 15.29 9.81
N SER A 254 1.04 16.14 9.76
CA SER A 254 0.91 17.33 10.61
C SER A 254 0.17 17.04 11.92
N TYR A 255 -0.14 15.78 12.19
CA TYR A 255 -0.73 15.36 13.45
C TYR A 255 0.35 15.10 14.50
N GLN A 256 0.08 15.51 15.72
CA GLN A 256 0.92 15.25 16.89
C GLN A 256 0.07 14.83 18.08
N LEU A 257 0.67 14.19 19.07
CA LEU A 257 0.02 13.94 20.36
C LEU A 257 -0.20 15.26 21.10
N LYS A 258 -1.40 15.43 21.65
CA LYS A 258 -1.72 16.55 22.55
C LYS A 258 -0.86 16.48 23.81
N ASN A 259 -0.46 17.63 24.31
CA ASN A 259 0.21 17.75 25.61
C ASN A 259 -0.81 17.79 26.76
N ILE A 260 -1.42 16.65 27.08
CA ILE A 260 -2.43 16.50 28.14
C ILE A 260 -2.05 15.42 29.14
N THR A 261 -2.46 15.60 30.41
CA THR A 261 -2.29 14.59 31.47
C THR A 261 -3.59 13.89 31.85
N ALA A 262 -4.73 14.34 31.31
CA ALA A 262 -6.05 13.80 31.59
C ALA A 262 -6.98 13.98 30.37
N ARG A 263 -7.96 13.08 30.25
CA ARG A 263 -8.97 13.06 29.20
C ARG A 263 -10.33 13.44 29.78
N THR A 264 -10.99 14.44 29.22
CA THR A 264 -12.39 14.72 29.56
C THR A 264 -13.28 13.60 29.04
N ASN A 265 -14.10 12.97 29.89
CA ASN A 265 -14.94 11.81 29.54
C ASN A 265 -14.16 10.59 29.00
N GLY A 266 -12.84 10.54 29.23
CA GLY A 266 -11.98 9.45 28.77
C GLY A 266 -11.28 8.74 29.94
N PRO A 267 -10.58 7.64 29.68
CA PRO A 267 -9.79 6.97 30.69
C PRO A 267 -8.58 7.82 31.09
N ALA A 268 -8.10 7.61 32.32
CA ALA A 268 -6.85 8.21 32.78
C ALA A 268 -5.67 7.82 31.85
N VAL A 269 -4.78 8.77 31.60
CA VAL A 269 -3.55 8.53 30.84
C VAL A 269 -2.59 7.70 31.71
N ASN A 270 -2.27 6.50 31.26
CA ASN A 270 -1.37 5.55 31.95
C ASN A 270 -0.78 4.54 30.96
N ASN A 271 -0.07 3.52 31.44
CA ASN A 271 0.56 2.51 30.57
C ASN A 271 -0.44 1.65 29.77
N THR A 272 -1.69 1.51 30.22
CA THR A 272 -2.73 0.77 29.51
C THR A 272 -3.42 1.66 28.47
N TYR A 273 -3.74 2.89 28.84
CA TYR A 273 -4.41 3.88 28.00
C TYR A 273 -3.49 5.08 27.79
N PHE A 274 -2.34 4.84 27.15
CA PHE A 274 -1.30 5.85 26.91
C PHE A 274 -1.76 6.87 25.86
N LEU A 275 -1.08 8.02 25.77
CA LEU A 275 -1.38 9.02 24.73
C LEU A 275 -1.09 8.44 23.35
N GLY A 276 -2.10 8.44 22.48
CA GLY A 276 -2.05 7.83 21.15
C GLY A 276 -2.84 6.53 21.07
N TYR A 277 -3.35 6.03 22.20
CA TYR A 277 -4.23 4.85 22.22
C TYR A 277 -5.64 5.18 21.67
N PHE A 278 -6.06 6.44 21.78
CA PHE A 278 -7.28 6.93 21.16
C PHE A 278 -6.95 7.97 20.10
N ARG A 279 -7.74 8.01 19.03
CA ARG A 279 -7.58 8.99 17.97
C ARG A 279 -7.68 10.43 18.48
N GLU A 280 -8.53 10.68 19.47
CA GLU A 280 -8.69 12.01 20.06
C GLU A 280 -7.49 12.46 20.92
N ASP A 281 -6.49 11.59 21.14
CA ASP A 281 -5.21 12.02 21.70
C ASP A 281 -4.37 12.83 20.70
N TYR A 282 -4.66 12.71 19.40
CA TYR A 282 -3.98 13.47 18.35
C TYR A 282 -4.68 14.82 18.10
N GLU A 283 -3.87 15.81 17.73
CA GLU A 283 -4.31 17.10 17.20
C GLU A 283 -3.60 17.41 15.89
N TYR A 284 -4.30 18.09 14.98
CA TYR A 284 -3.70 18.61 13.76
C TYR A 284 -3.10 19.99 14.03
N ILE A 285 -1.83 20.17 13.67
CA ILE A 285 -1.15 21.46 13.70
C ILE A 285 -0.63 21.76 12.30
N SER A 286 -1.24 22.75 11.64
CA SER A 286 -0.79 23.19 10.33
C SER A 286 0.68 23.60 10.36
N ASN A 287 1.46 23.09 9.41
CA ASN A 287 2.86 23.39 9.25
C ASN A 287 3.12 23.91 7.82
N PRO A 288 3.76 25.08 7.64
CA PRO A 288 4.00 25.65 6.32
C PRO A 288 5.12 24.96 5.53
N ASP A 289 5.92 24.10 6.17
CA ASP A 289 7.00 23.39 5.49
C ASP A 289 6.43 22.40 4.47
N PRO A 290 6.99 22.33 3.24
CA PRO A 290 6.34 21.62 2.13
C PRO A 290 6.26 20.11 2.32
N GLU A 291 7.09 19.53 3.21
CA GLU A 291 7.09 18.12 3.55
C GLU A 291 5.93 17.70 4.47
N PHE A 292 5.22 18.65 5.07
CA PHE A 292 4.09 18.38 5.94
C PHE A 292 2.76 18.40 5.17
N LEU A 293 1.86 17.50 5.58
CA LEU A 293 0.56 17.28 4.95
C LEU A 293 -0.54 18.11 5.60
N ASP A 294 -1.65 18.27 4.89
CA ASP A 294 -2.86 18.92 5.44
C ASP A 294 -3.64 18.01 6.42
N GLU A 295 -4.79 18.50 6.88
CA GLU A 295 -5.68 17.76 7.79
C GLU A 295 -6.30 16.48 7.19
N HIS A 296 -6.23 16.32 5.87
CA HIS A 296 -6.67 15.11 5.18
C HIS A 296 -5.52 14.11 5.02
N ASN A 297 -4.31 14.44 5.49
CA ASN A 297 -3.09 13.68 5.29
C ASN A 297 -2.70 13.58 3.79
N GLY A 298 -2.92 14.67 3.05
CA GLY A 298 -2.46 14.81 1.68
C GLY A 298 -1.92 16.19 1.38
N ARG A 299 -1.56 16.41 0.11
CA ARG A 299 -1.17 17.71 -0.44
C ARG A 299 -1.31 17.70 -1.96
N PHE A 300 -1.43 18.89 -2.55
CA PHE A 300 -1.26 19.03 -3.99
C PHE A 300 0.22 19.01 -4.36
N CYS A 301 0.63 18.09 -5.24
CA CYS A 301 2.01 18.00 -5.71
C CYS A 301 2.15 17.32 -7.08
N ILE A 302 3.26 17.57 -7.74
CA ILE A 302 3.74 16.79 -8.88
C ILE A 302 4.28 15.44 -8.37
N THR A 303 3.93 14.37 -9.07
CA THR A 303 4.41 13.00 -8.82
C THR A 303 4.86 12.37 -10.15
N PRO A 304 5.58 11.23 -10.13
CA PRO A 304 5.99 10.55 -11.36
C PRO A 304 4.81 10.24 -12.31
N GLU A 305 3.68 9.81 -11.78
CA GLU A 305 2.49 9.44 -12.55
C GLU A 305 1.59 10.63 -12.91
N TYR A 306 1.68 11.74 -12.16
CA TYR A 306 0.93 12.97 -12.39
C TYR A 306 1.89 14.17 -12.56
N PRO A 307 2.57 14.28 -13.73
CA PRO A 307 3.55 15.33 -13.99
C PRO A 307 2.95 16.75 -14.06
N ASN A 308 1.63 16.86 -14.25
CA ASN A 308 0.89 18.12 -14.22
C ASN A 308 0.38 18.48 -12.81
N GLY A 309 0.67 17.65 -11.81
CA GLY A 309 0.19 17.80 -10.44
C GLY A 309 -1.17 17.15 -10.20
N THR A 310 -1.34 16.64 -8.98
CA THR A 310 -2.61 16.14 -8.44
C THR A 310 -2.63 16.37 -6.93
N TYR A 311 -3.81 16.33 -6.33
CA TYR A 311 -3.89 16.08 -4.89
C TYR A 311 -3.57 14.60 -4.62
N ALA A 312 -2.75 14.33 -3.61
CA ALA A 312 -2.29 12.99 -3.26
C ALA A 312 -2.26 12.79 -1.75
N TYR A 313 -2.73 11.63 -1.30
CA TYR A 313 -2.55 11.14 0.06
C TYR A 313 -1.22 10.40 0.20
N PHE A 314 -0.69 10.29 1.41
CA PHE A 314 0.58 9.63 1.67
C PHE A 314 0.49 8.66 2.85
N ALA A 315 1.05 7.47 2.68
CA ALA A 315 1.21 6.48 3.73
C ALA A 315 2.36 6.91 4.67
N THR A 316 2.03 7.68 5.71
CA THR A 316 3.03 8.36 6.54
C THR A 316 3.69 7.44 7.55
N VAL A 317 4.98 7.68 7.78
CA VAL A 317 5.81 6.98 8.77
C VAL A 317 6.65 7.97 9.56
N ASP A 318 7.11 7.57 10.75
CA ASP A 318 8.10 8.29 11.55
C ASP A 318 9.53 8.12 11.00
N GLU A 319 10.52 8.67 11.68
CA GLU A 319 11.94 8.53 11.33
C GLU A 319 12.45 7.09 11.34
N ASP A 320 11.76 6.19 12.04
CA ASP A 320 12.10 4.78 12.20
C ASP A 320 11.31 3.87 11.23
N TRP A 321 10.52 4.46 10.34
CA TRP A 321 9.63 3.81 9.38
C TRP A 321 8.40 3.10 9.98
N ASN A 322 8.09 3.39 11.25
CA ASN A 322 6.82 2.96 11.84
C ASN A 322 5.69 3.88 11.37
N SER A 323 4.52 3.31 11.13
CA SER A 323 3.35 4.05 10.63
C SER A 323 2.96 5.18 11.58
N ALA A 324 2.75 6.38 11.04
CA ALA A 324 2.42 7.58 11.82
C ALA A 324 0.97 7.98 11.56
N TYR A 325 0.21 8.31 12.61
CA TYR A 325 -1.19 8.76 12.47
C TYR A 325 -1.30 9.97 11.51
N PRO A 326 -2.29 10.02 10.61
CA PRO A 326 -3.44 9.12 10.42
C PRO A 326 -3.21 8.01 9.40
N TYR A 327 -1.94 7.65 9.19
CA TYR A 327 -1.46 6.50 8.44
C TYR A 327 -1.55 6.60 6.93
N ALA A 328 -2.72 6.87 6.35
CA ALA A 328 -2.88 7.03 4.89
C ALA A 328 -3.84 8.16 4.52
N VAL A 329 -5.08 8.09 5.00
CA VAL A 329 -6.09 9.15 4.83
C VAL A 329 -6.45 9.70 6.20
N GLY A 330 -6.53 11.03 6.31
CA GLY A 330 -6.93 11.71 7.54
C GLY A 330 -8.36 11.40 7.98
N PRO A 331 -8.84 12.04 9.06
CA PRO A 331 -10.22 11.87 9.54
C PRO A 331 -11.31 12.22 8.50
N THR A 332 -10.96 12.94 7.44
CA THR A 332 -11.86 13.37 6.37
C THR A 332 -11.20 13.23 5.01
N PHE A 333 -12.00 12.99 3.97
CA PHE A 333 -11.57 13.04 2.58
C PHE A 333 -11.44 14.49 2.08
N TYR A 334 -10.43 14.75 1.26
CA TYR A 334 -10.23 15.99 0.52
C TYR A 334 -11.24 16.13 -0.64
N GLY A 335 -11.44 15.05 -1.40
CA GLY A 335 -12.31 15.05 -2.57
C GLY A 335 -13.77 14.78 -2.28
N VAL A 336 -14.59 14.82 -3.34
CA VAL A 336 -15.98 14.39 -3.29
C VAL A 336 -16.00 12.88 -3.03
N TYR A 337 -16.38 12.51 -1.80
CA TYR A 337 -16.52 11.11 -1.42
C TYR A 337 -17.51 10.38 -2.34
N SER A 338 -17.04 9.31 -2.96
CA SER A 338 -17.88 8.35 -3.65
C SER A 338 -17.67 7.01 -2.99
N ASN A 339 -18.69 6.45 -2.33
CA ASN A 339 -18.58 5.07 -1.85
C ASN A 339 -18.24 4.17 -3.05
N ALA A 340 -16.99 3.73 -3.14
CA ALA A 340 -16.46 3.12 -4.35
C ALA A 340 -16.99 1.70 -4.53
N SER A 341 -17.43 1.03 -3.46
CA SER A 341 -17.96 -0.33 -3.52
C SER A 341 -19.31 -0.36 -4.25
N VAL A 342 -19.38 -1.12 -5.34
CA VAL A 342 -20.60 -1.30 -6.15
C VAL A 342 -20.89 -2.79 -6.36
N ASN A 343 -22.16 -3.13 -6.62
CA ASN A 343 -22.57 -4.53 -6.83
C ASN A 343 -22.41 -5.00 -8.27
N SER A 344 -22.32 -4.08 -9.24
CA SER A 344 -22.24 -4.39 -10.66
C SER A 344 -21.75 -3.18 -11.47
N VAL A 345 -21.25 -3.45 -12.67
CA VAL A 345 -20.97 -2.44 -13.70
C VAL A 345 -22.22 -2.26 -14.56
N ASN A 346 -22.84 -1.08 -14.46
CA ASN A 346 -24.14 -0.77 -15.08
C ASN A 346 -24.02 0.19 -16.28
N GLU A 347 -22.83 0.34 -16.84
CA GLU A 347 -22.56 1.16 -18.02
C GLU A 347 -21.66 0.43 -19.02
N SER A 348 -21.54 0.97 -20.24
CA SER A 348 -20.64 0.40 -21.23
C SER A 348 -19.20 0.75 -20.90
N THR A 349 -18.37 -0.28 -20.76
CA THR A 349 -16.95 -0.16 -20.40
C THR A 349 -16.05 -0.76 -21.45
N THR A 350 -14.77 -0.40 -21.40
CA THR A 350 -13.67 -1.03 -22.12
C THR A 350 -12.80 -1.77 -21.11
N VAL A 351 -12.50 -3.05 -21.37
CA VAL A 351 -11.57 -3.81 -20.52
C VAL A 351 -10.15 -3.29 -20.74
N TYR A 352 -9.48 -2.90 -19.65
CA TYR A 352 -8.07 -2.56 -19.68
C TYR A 352 -7.23 -3.83 -19.62
N THR A 353 -6.69 -4.22 -20.76
CA THR A 353 -5.63 -5.22 -20.81
C THR A 353 -4.31 -4.46 -20.71
N ALA A 354 -3.57 -4.69 -19.62
CA ALA A 354 -2.19 -4.23 -19.53
C ALA A 354 -1.45 -4.78 -20.75
N THR A 355 -1.13 -3.90 -21.70
CA THR A 355 -0.31 -4.30 -22.83
C THR A 355 1.09 -4.42 -22.24
N LEU A 356 1.65 -5.63 -22.26
CA LEU A 356 3.09 -5.82 -22.10
C LEU A 356 3.72 -5.11 -23.30
N ASN A 357 3.83 -3.79 -23.23
CA ASN A 357 4.58 -3.05 -24.22
C ASN A 357 6.01 -3.57 -24.12
N ASP A 358 6.57 -3.89 -25.29
CA ASP A 358 7.95 -4.31 -25.53
C ASP A 358 9.00 -3.27 -25.11
N GLU A 359 8.57 -2.18 -24.45
CA GLU A 359 9.43 -1.34 -23.65
C GLU A 359 9.90 -2.17 -22.46
N THR A 360 10.91 -2.99 -22.73
CA THR A 360 11.82 -3.60 -21.78
C THR A 360 11.87 -2.76 -20.51
N ILE A 361 11.25 -3.25 -19.43
CA ILE A 361 11.72 -2.84 -18.11
C ILE A 361 13.19 -3.17 -18.14
N LYS A 362 14.01 -2.11 -18.15
CA LYS A 362 15.45 -2.31 -18.05
C LYS A 362 15.62 -2.86 -16.65
N LEU A 363 15.94 -4.15 -16.54
CA LEU A 363 16.29 -4.75 -15.26
C LEU A 363 17.41 -3.95 -14.55
N ASP A 364 18.20 -3.19 -15.33
CA ASP A 364 19.20 -2.25 -14.83
C ASP A 364 18.62 -1.00 -14.13
N GLU A 365 17.37 -0.62 -14.43
CA GLU A 365 16.65 0.48 -13.76
C GLU A 365 15.92 0.00 -12.49
N LEU A 366 15.70 -1.31 -12.34
CA LEU A 366 15.19 -1.88 -11.10
C LEU A 366 16.24 -1.79 -10.00
N LYS A 367 15.90 -1.14 -8.89
CA LYS A 367 16.76 -1.13 -7.71
C LYS A 367 16.68 -2.47 -6.99
N ILE A 368 17.66 -3.33 -7.28
CA ILE A 368 17.74 -4.68 -6.76
C ILE A 368 18.80 -4.77 -5.68
N ASN A 369 18.37 -5.09 -4.47
CA ASN A 369 19.21 -5.29 -3.31
C ASN A 369 19.32 -6.78 -3.03
N ILE A 370 20.54 -7.28 -2.87
CA ILE A 370 20.80 -8.67 -2.46
C ILE A 370 21.52 -8.64 -1.12
N PHE A 371 20.87 -9.15 -0.08
CA PHE A 371 21.37 -9.05 1.28
C PHE A 371 20.94 -10.24 2.17
N PRO A 372 21.68 -10.53 3.25
CA PRO A 372 23.05 -10.07 3.48
C PRO A 372 24.00 -10.64 2.40
N ASN A 373 25.10 -9.94 2.12
CA ASN A 373 26.15 -10.42 1.21
C ASN A 373 27.51 -9.91 1.71
N PRO A 374 28.40 -10.78 2.26
CA PRO A 374 28.26 -12.23 2.37
C PRO A 374 27.10 -12.69 3.26
N THR A 375 26.61 -13.92 3.03
CA THR A 375 25.54 -14.56 3.82
C THR A 375 26.01 -15.86 4.48
N ILE A 376 25.25 -16.31 5.48
CA ILE A 376 25.42 -17.58 6.18
C ILE A 376 24.20 -18.48 5.90
N ASP A 377 23.00 -18.01 6.23
CA ASP A 377 21.79 -18.83 6.25
C ASP A 377 20.76 -18.43 5.20
N VAL A 378 20.63 -17.15 4.82
CA VAL A 378 19.57 -16.69 3.91
C VAL A 378 20.06 -15.63 2.93
N ILE A 379 19.59 -15.69 1.69
CA ILE A 379 19.75 -14.62 0.69
C ILE A 379 18.37 -14.03 0.42
N ALA A 380 18.20 -12.75 0.70
CA ALA A 380 17.06 -11.98 0.24
C ALA A 380 17.41 -11.25 -1.05
N VAL A 381 16.53 -11.34 -2.05
CA VAL A 381 16.58 -10.56 -3.29
C VAL A 381 15.37 -9.64 -3.28
N GLN A 382 15.59 -8.37 -2.97
CA GLN A 382 14.55 -7.35 -2.83
C GLN A 382 14.54 -6.39 -4.02
N ILE A 383 13.35 -6.01 -4.43
CA ILE A 383 13.07 -4.98 -5.42
C ILE A 383 12.32 -3.87 -4.69
N SER A 384 12.98 -2.72 -4.53
CA SER A 384 12.44 -1.62 -3.71
C SER A 384 11.29 -0.86 -4.39
N GLN A 385 11.04 -1.10 -5.67
CA GLN A 385 9.95 -0.49 -6.44
C GLN A 385 8.76 -1.46 -6.59
N LEU A 386 7.59 -0.90 -6.86
CA LEU A 386 6.36 -1.67 -7.09
C LEU A 386 6.55 -2.61 -8.30
N SER A 387 6.49 -3.92 -8.06
CA SER A 387 6.64 -4.91 -9.12
C SER A 387 5.31 -5.12 -9.83
N HIS A 388 5.15 -4.52 -11.02
CA HIS A 388 4.06 -4.87 -11.95
C HIS A 388 4.37 -6.13 -12.78
N ILE A 389 5.49 -6.79 -12.49
CA ILE A 389 6.03 -7.86 -13.33
C ILE A 389 6.31 -9.13 -12.54
N ASN A 390 6.21 -10.25 -13.27
CA ASN A 390 6.66 -11.53 -12.76
C ASN A 390 8.14 -11.69 -13.12
N LEU A 391 8.96 -11.97 -12.11
CA LEU A 391 10.39 -12.19 -12.27
C LEU A 391 10.74 -13.62 -11.88
N ASN A 392 11.63 -14.21 -12.67
CA ASN A 392 12.15 -15.53 -12.39
C ASN A 392 13.58 -15.42 -11.85
N ILE A 393 13.77 -15.77 -10.58
CA ILE A 393 15.03 -15.61 -9.85
C ILE A 393 15.63 -17.00 -9.63
N LYS A 394 16.86 -17.19 -10.11
CA LYS A 394 17.59 -18.45 -10.05
C LYS A 394 18.88 -18.28 -9.26
N LEU A 395 19.08 -19.13 -8.26
CA LEU A 395 20.36 -19.30 -7.59
C LEU A 395 21.14 -20.41 -8.28
N THR A 396 22.33 -20.10 -8.78
CA THR A 396 23.22 -21.07 -9.46
C THR A 396 24.61 -21.07 -8.83
N ASP A 397 25.34 -22.17 -8.98
CA ASP A 397 26.77 -22.21 -8.67
C ASP A 397 27.63 -21.57 -9.79
N LEU A 398 28.96 -21.52 -9.61
CA LEU A 398 29.89 -21.00 -10.63
C LEU A 398 30.00 -21.87 -11.89
N LYS A 399 29.53 -23.12 -11.85
CA LYS A 399 29.48 -24.01 -13.02
C LYS A 399 28.18 -23.82 -13.81
N GLY A 400 27.27 -22.98 -13.33
CA GLY A 400 25.95 -22.75 -13.93
C GLY A 400 24.91 -23.79 -13.53
N GLN A 401 25.19 -24.65 -12.54
CA GLN A 401 24.20 -25.60 -12.02
C GLN A 401 23.12 -24.85 -11.25
N LEU A 402 21.85 -25.10 -11.60
CA LEU A 402 20.70 -24.57 -10.87
C LEU A 402 20.60 -25.22 -9.48
N ILE A 403 20.61 -24.38 -8.45
CA ILE A 403 20.48 -24.79 -7.05
C ILE A 403 19.03 -24.61 -6.58
N ALA A 404 18.45 -23.45 -6.86
CA ALA A 404 17.08 -23.12 -6.48
C ALA A 404 16.50 -22.08 -7.44
N GLU A 405 15.17 -22.08 -7.54
CA GLU A 405 14.41 -21.17 -8.39
C GLU A 405 13.19 -20.66 -7.63
N LYS A 406 12.92 -19.36 -7.77
CA LYS A 406 11.78 -18.66 -7.18
C LYS A 406 11.14 -17.76 -8.22
N ASN A 407 9.82 -17.69 -8.20
CA ASN A 407 9.07 -16.70 -8.96
C ASN A 407 8.67 -15.58 -8.01
N LEU A 408 9.10 -14.36 -8.30
CA LEU A 408 8.62 -13.17 -7.63
C LEU A 408 7.44 -12.64 -8.45
N ASN A 409 6.23 -12.80 -7.93
CA ASN A 409 5.01 -12.41 -8.62
C ASN A 409 4.83 -10.88 -8.58
N ALA A 410 4.08 -10.34 -9.54
CA ALA A 410 3.64 -8.96 -9.48
C ALA A 410 2.88 -8.70 -8.16
N GLY A 411 3.15 -7.57 -7.50
CA GLY A 411 2.62 -7.24 -6.17
C GLY A 411 3.43 -7.79 -4.98
N SER A 412 4.55 -8.48 -5.22
CA SER A 412 5.54 -8.87 -4.20
C SER A 412 6.85 -8.12 -4.42
N THR A 413 7.59 -7.90 -3.33
CA THR A 413 8.80 -7.07 -3.34
C THR A 413 10.09 -7.85 -3.11
N ILE A 414 10.01 -9.09 -2.66
CA ILE A 414 11.19 -9.80 -2.16
C ILE A 414 11.05 -11.32 -2.29
N ALA A 415 12.15 -11.97 -2.62
CA ALA A 415 12.27 -13.43 -2.67
C ALA A 415 13.42 -13.90 -1.77
N TYR A 416 13.18 -15.00 -1.05
CA TYR A 416 14.16 -15.58 -0.13
C TYR A 416 14.69 -16.93 -0.64
N PHE A 417 16.01 -17.10 -0.51
CA PHE A 417 16.70 -18.37 -0.70
C PHE A 417 17.34 -18.78 0.63
N HIS A 418 16.88 -19.91 1.15
CA HIS A 418 17.46 -20.58 2.30
C HIS A 418 18.72 -21.35 1.88
N THR A 419 19.84 -21.07 2.54
CA THR A 419 21.20 -21.49 2.14
C THR A 419 21.92 -22.33 3.20
N GLU A 420 21.22 -22.72 4.26
CA GLU A 420 21.72 -23.50 5.40
C GLU A 420 22.29 -24.86 4.94
N THR A 421 21.83 -25.37 3.80
CA THR A 421 22.31 -26.63 3.20
C THR A 421 23.44 -26.47 2.18
N LEU A 422 23.80 -25.24 1.80
CA LEU A 422 24.81 -24.95 0.77
C LEU A 422 26.23 -24.88 1.34
N TYR A 423 27.24 -25.12 0.50
CA TYR A 423 28.65 -25.02 0.89
C TYR A 423 29.16 -23.57 0.86
N ASN A 424 30.26 -23.31 1.56
CA ASN A 424 30.97 -22.03 1.43
C ASN A 424 31.47 -21.84 0.01
N GLY A 425 31.25 -20.66 -0.55
CA GLY A 425 31.64 -20.39 -1.92
C GLY A 425 30.95 -19.19 -2.54
N VAL A 426 31.24 -18.98 -3.82
CA VAL A 426 30.59 -17.96 -4.64
C VAL A 426 29.45 -18.60 -5.40
N TYR A 427 28.30 -17.95 -5.36
CA TYR A 427 27.10 -18.30 -6.11
C TYR A 427 26.65 -17.09 -6.94
N LEU A 428 25.74 -17.33 -7.88
CA LEU A 428 25.18 -16.33 -8.77
C LEU A 428 23.66 -16.30 -8.62
N ILE A 429 23.11 -15.10 -8.46
CA ILE A 429 21.68 -14.83 -8.55
C ILE A 429 21.42 -14.30 -9.96
N ASN A 430 20.63 -15.05 -10.74
CA ASN A 430 20.20 -14.67 -12.08
C ASN A 430 18.73 -14.26 -12.02
N ILE A 431 18.44 -13.01 -12.36
CA ILE A 431 17.08 -12.45 -12.35
C ILE A 431 16.68 -12.27 -13.80
N ASN A 432 15.64 -12.99 -14.21
CA ASN A 432 15.21 -13.07 -15.59
C ASN A 432 13.81 -12.49 -15.74
N GLN A 433 13.61 -11.75 -16.83
CA GLN A 433 12.32 -11.28 -17.31
C GLN A 433 12.28 -11.44 -18.83
N LEU A 434 11.44 -12.35 -19.33
CA LEU A 434 11.34 -12.65 -20.76
C LEU A 434 12.74 -12.93 -21.36
N ASN A 435 13.25 -12.03 -22.20
CA ASN A 435 14.55 -12.15 -22.90
C ASN A 435 15.70 -11.41 -22.19
N ASN A 436 15.43 -10.67 -21.13
CA ASN A 436 16.45 -9.92 -20.38
C ASN A 436 16.85 -10.67 -19.12
N SER A 437 18.13 -10.60 -18.77
CA SER A 437 18.64 -11.14 -17.52
C SER A 437 19.73 -10.26 -16.94
N ILE A 438 19.79 -10.24 -15.61
CA ILE A 438 20.90 -9.67 -14.86
C ILE A 438 21.45 -10.73 -13.92
N THR A 439 22.76 -10.71 -13.72
CA THR A 439 23.44 -11.62 -12.81
C THR A 439 24.14 -10.82 -11.72
N LYS A 440 23.93 -11.23 -10.47
CA LYS A 440 24.59 -10.64 -9.31
C LYS A 440 25.32 -11.75 -8.55
N LYS A 441 26.52 -11.40 -8.04
CA LYS A 441 27.35 -12.30 -7.25
C LYS A 441 26.90 -12.29 -5.78
N VAL A 442 26.82 -13.47 -5.18
CA VAL A 442 26.61 -13.63 -3.73
C VAL A 442 27.67 -14.58 -3.16
N ILE A 443 28.11 -14.30 -1.94
CA ILE A 443 29.12 -15.11 -1.25
C ILE A 443 28.46 -15.78 -0.05
N ILE A 444 28.56 -17.10 0.04
CA ILE A 444 28.17 -17.88 1.23
C ILE A 444 29.42 -18.15 2.04
N ASN A 445 29.44 -17.72 3.29
CA ASN A 445 30.58 -17.79 4.19
C ASN A 445 30.13 -18.16 5.61
N LYS A 446 29.98 -19.47 5.84
CA LYS A 446 29.67 -20.09 7.13
C LYS A 446 30.90 -20.26 8.00
#